data_AF-A0A960D056-F1
#
_entry.id   AF-A0A960D056-F1
#
_cell.length_a   1.000
_cell.length_b   1.000
_cell.length_c   1.000
_cell.angle_alpha   90.00
_cell.angle_beta   90.00
_cell.angle_gamma   90.00
#
_symmetry.space_group_name_H-M   'P 1'
#
loop_
_entity.id
_entity.type
_entity.pdbx_description
1 polymer ?
#
loop_
_entity_poly.entity_id
_entity_poly.type
_entity_poly.pdbx_seq_one_letter_code
_entity_poly.pdbx_strand_id
1 'polypeptide(L)'
;DSHPRRADGGDVRAWFHSRGVQFGPTFTALNAVNAGEEGSGETGADVGVTVLAEIALPSAIRNQQGAYGVHPALLDACFQSVAAHPGVQNSGTGGLLLPLGVRSLRSFGPTNKARFCLTRVVSLDGSGVTADIRMLDDDGAVLLAVDGLSMGTALGAGSAEADRVLNERLLG
;
A
#
# COMPACT_ATOMS: atom_id res chain seq x y z
N ASP A 1 14.74 -15.40 -7.83
CA ASP A 1 13.76 -14.30 -7.84
C ASP A 1 13.16 -14.24 -6.45
N SER A 2 13.27 -13.10 -5.76
CA SER A 2 12.83 -12.95 -4.37
C SER A 2 11.32 -12.77 -4.23
N HIS A 3 10.60 -12.54 -5.33
CA HIS A 3 9.16 -12.27 -5.37
C HIS A 3 8.45 -13.15 -6.41
N PRO A 4 8.33 -14.48 -6.18
CA PRO A 4 7.86 -15.40 -7.22
C PRO A 4 6.35 -15.35 -7.49
N ARG A 5 5.55 -14.73 -6.60
CA ARG A 5 4.08 -14.77 -6.69
C ARG A 5 3.51 -13.55 -7.39
N ARG A 6 3.33 -13.65 -8.70
CA ARG A 6 2.76 -12.59 -9.53
C ARG A 6 1.22 -12.59 -9.50
N ALA A 7 0.63 -11.40 -9.47
CA ALA A 7 -0.77 -11.16 -9.83
C ALA A 7 -0.88 -9.88 -10.66
N ASP A 8 -1.84 -9.81 -11.58
CA ASP A 8 -2.07 -8.59 -12.35
C ASP A 8 -2.80 -7.56 -11.49
N GLY A 9 -2.60 -6.27 -11.79
CA GLY A 9 -3.28 -5.19 -11.07
C GLY A 9 -4.80 -5.25 -11.25
N GLY A 10 -5.28 -5.88 -12.33
CA GLY A 10 -6.69 -6.21 -12.53
C GLY A 10 -7.23 -7.15 -11.45
N ASP A 11 -6.47 -8.18 -11.09
CA ASP A 11 -6.85 -9.16 -10.06
C ASP A 11 -6.87 -8.51 -8.67
N VAL A 12 -5.88 -7.65 -8.37
CA VAL A 12 -5.85 -6.87 -7.13
C VAL A 12 -7.10 -5.98 -7.03
N ARG A 13 -7.47 -5.28 -8.11
CA ARG A 13 -8.70 -4.47 -8.13
C ARG A 13 -9.96 -5.32 -8.04
N ALA A 14 -10.00 -6.52 -8.63
CA ALA A 14 -11.12 -7.45 -8.50
C ALA A 14 -11.28 -7.92 -7.05
N TRP A 15 -10.19 -8.13 -6.32
CA TRP A 15 -10.19 -8.45 -4.89
C TRP A 15 -10.77 -7.33 -4.02
N PHE A 16 -10.47 -6.06 -4.37
CA PHE A 16 -11.10 -4.89 -3.74
C PHE A 16 -12.58 -4.77 -4.10
N HIS A 17 -12.92 -5.02 -5.37
CA HIS A 17 -14.30 -4.99 -5.86
C HIS A 17 -15.18 -6.00 -5.13
N SER A 18 -14.70 -7.22 -4.90
CA SER A 18 -15.44 -8.25 -4.15
C SER A 18 -15.68 -7.87 -2.69
N ARG A 19 -15.02 -6.81 -2.19
CA ARG A 19 -15.17 -6.24 -0.85
C ARG A 19 -15.89 -4.88 -0.84
N GLY A 20 -16.40 -4.44 -1.99
CA GLY A 20 -17.18 -3.20 -2.12
C GLY A 20 -16.39 -1.95 -2.48
N VAL A 21 -15.09 -2.07 -2.80
CA VAL A 21 -14.27 -0.92 -3.26
C VAL A 21 -14.12 -0.98 -4.78
N GLN A 22 -14.65 0.02 -5.48
CA GLN A 22 -14.57 0.13 -6.93
C GLN A 22 -13.62 1.24 -7.34
N PHE A 23 -12.56 0.87 -8.08
CA PHE A 23 -11.62 1.84 -8.64
C PHE A 23 -12.07 2.28 -10.03
N GLY A 24 -12.12 3.59 -10.25
CA GLY A 24 -12.38 4.17 -11.56
C GLY A 24 -11.18 4.04 -12.52
N PRO A 25 -11.36 4.41 -13.80
CA PRO A 25 -10.34 4.24 -14.84
C PRO A 25 -9.01 4.97 -14.55
N THR A 26 -9.07 6.07 -13.81
CA THR A 26 -7.90 6.84 -13.36
C THR A 26 -7.03 6.06 -12.37
N PHE A 27 -7.62 5.16 -11.56
CA PHE A 27 -6.97 4.42 -10.48
C PHE A 27 -6.53 3.02 -10.92
N THR A 28 -6.04 2.93 -12.14
CA THR A 28 -5.53 1.70 -12.77
C THR A 28 -4.01 1.70 -12.89
N ALA A 29 -3.32 2.57 -12.15
CA ALA A 29 -1.88 2.74 -12.24
C ALA A 29 -1.07 1.56 -11.67
N LEU A 30 -1.70 0.64 -10.94
CA LEU A 30 -1.11 -0.64 -10.57
C LEU A 30 -1.22 -1.61 -11.75
N ASN A 31 -0.07 -2.00 -12.29
CA ASN A 31 0.02 -2.92 -13.42
C ASN A 31 0.10 -4.37 -12.96
N ALA A 32 0.97 -4.66 -12.00
CA ALA A 32 1.17 -5.99 -11.45
C ALA A 32 1.79 -5.92 -10.05
N VAL A 33 1.74 -7.02 -9.32
CA VAL A 33 2.36 -7.21 -8.01
C VAL A 33 3.08 -8.54 -7.99
N ASN A 34 4.22 -8.59 -7.30
CA ASN A 34 4.98 -9.79 -7.04
C ASN A 34 5.21 -9.89 -5.53
N ALA A 35 4.66 -10.90 -4.85
CA ALA A 35 4.84 -11.09 -3.42
C ALA A 35 6.04 -12.02 -3.13
N GLY A 36 6.86 -11.61 -2.17
CA GLY A 36 7.97 -12.41 -1.63
C GLY A 36 7.47 -13.62 -0.86
N GLU A 37 8.38 -14.51 -0.47
CA GLU A 37 8.06 -15.64 0.40
C GLU A 37 8.31 -15.29 1.87
N GLU A 38 7.69 -16.02 2.79
CA GLU A 38 7.98 -15.86 4.21
C GLU A 38 9.46 -16.17 4.45
N GLY A 39 10.21 -15.24 5.04
CA GLY A 39 11.64 -15.38 5.29
C GLY A 39 12.56 -15.07 4.11
N SER A 40 12.06 -14.60 2.95
CA SER A 40 12.88 -14.22 1.79
C SER A 40 13.55 -12.83 1.92
N GLY A 41 13.52 -12.22 3.11
CA GLY A 41 14.19 -10.95 3.37
C GLY A 41 15.70 -11.14 3.51
N GLU A 42 16.46 -10.74 2.49
CA GLU A 42 17.93 -10.87 2.43
C GLU A 42 18.71 -9.92 3.37
N THR A 43 18.12 -9.42 4.46
CA THR A 43 18.87 -8.58 5.41
C THR A 43 18.30 -8.63 6.83
N GLY A 44 18.75 -9.60 7.62
CA GLY A 44 19.11 -9.48 9.04
C GLY A 44 18.17 -8.86 10.10
N ALA A 45 16.96 -8.43 9.77
CA ALA A 45 16.05 -7.80 10.72
C ALA A 45 14.59 -8.11 10.38
N ASP A 46 14.07 -9.22 10.89
CA ASP A 46 12.63 -9.49 11.07
C ASP A 46 11.75 -9.01 9.89
N VAL A 47 12.13 -9.37 8.66
CA VAL A 47 11.48 -8.85 7.45
C VAL A 47 10.31 -9.77 7.11
N GLY A 48 9.11 -9.34 7.49
CA GLY A 48 7.87 -9.88 6.95
C GLY A 48 7.83 -9.86 5.42
N VAL A 49 6.91 -10.61 4.81
CA VAL A 49 6.80 -10.71 3.36
C VAL A 49 6.68 -9.31 2.72
N THR A 50 7.52 -9.03 1.72
CA THR A 50 7.43 -7.79 0.93
C THR A 50 6.66 -8.02 -0.37
N VAL A 51 6.06 -6.96 -0.89
CA VAL A 51 5.39 -6.95 -2.20
C VAL A 51 6.07 -5.92 -3.08
N LEU A 52 6.51 -6.33 -4.26
CA LEU A 52 7.00 -5.45 -5.32
C LEU A 52 5.88 -5.19 -6.33
N ALA A 53 5.39 -3.96 -6.37
CA ALA A 53 4.37 -3.52 -7.30
C ALA A 53 4.98 -2.80 -8.51
N GLU A 54 4.55 -3.16 -9.71
CA GLU A 54 4.80 -2.42 -10.95
C GLU A 54 3.75 -1.33 -11.12
N ILE A 55 4.18 -0.08 -11.26
CA ILE A 55 3.30 1.08 -11.32
C ILE A 55 3.59 1.95 -12.54
N ALA A 56 2.54 2.46 -13.17
CA ALA A 56 2.64 3.46 -14.23
C ALA A 56 1.34 4.25 -14.35
N LEU A 57 1.41 5.57 -14.54
CA LEU A 57 0.20 6.35 -14.80
C LEU A 57 -0.45 5.95 -16.14
N PRO A 58 -1.79 5.77 -16.17
CA PRO A 58 -2.54 5.62 -17.41
C PRO A 58 -2.24 6.77 -18.37
N SER A 59 -2.09 6.48 -19.66
CA SER A 59 -1.73 7.46 -20.69
C SER A 59 -2.63 8.70 -20.69
N ALA A 60 -3.93 8.51 -20.43
CA ALA A 60 -4.92 9.57 -20.36
C ALA A 60 -4.62 10.65 -19.31
N ILE A 61 -3.89 10.32 -18.24
CA ILE A 61 -3.60 11.23 -17.12
C ILE A 61 -2.11 11.52 -16.94
N ARG A 62 -1.22 10.95 -17.76
CA ARG A 62 0.23 11.21 -17.69
C ARG A 62 0.56 12.70 -17.82
N ASN A 63 -0.15 13.41 -18.70
CA ASN A 63 0.07 14.84 -18.93
C ASN A 63 -0.29 15.70 -17.71
N GLN A 64 -1.09 15.19 -16.77
CA GLN A 64 -1.45 15.89 -15.53
C GLN A 64 -0.42 15.69 -14.42
N GLN A 65 0.56 14.80 -14.60
CA GLN A 65 1.53 14.45 -13.56
C GLN A 65 2.33 15.65 -13.04
N GLY A 66 2.68 16.59 -13.91
CA GLY A 66 3.47 17.78 -13.53
C GLY A 66 2.76 18.73 -12.56
N ALA A 67 1.45 18.59 -12.37
CA ALA A 67 0.68 19.39 -11.41
C ALA A 67 0.80 18.89 -9.96
N TYR A 68 1.44 17.75 -9.73
CA TYR A 68 1.50 17.10 -8.42
C TYR A 68 2.94 16.76 -8.01
N GLY A 69 3.23 16.88 -6.72
CA GLY A 69 4.47 16.30 -6.15
C GLY A 69 4.50 14.78 -6.27
N VAL A 70 3.33 14.13 -6.04
CA VAL A 70 3.04 12.75 -6.41
C VAL A 70 1.60 12.67 -6.92
N HIS A 71 1.37 12.05 -8.08
CA HIS A 71 0.03 11.95 -8.64
C HIS A 71 -0.85 11.01 -7.78
N PRO A 72 -2.09 11.39 -7.39
CA PRO A 72 -2.93 10.59 -6.49
C PRO A 72 -3.14 9.14 -6.95
N ALA A 73 -3.41 8.92 -8.24
CA ALA A 73 -3.56 7.56 -8.79
C ALA A 73 -2.29 6.71 -8.66
N LEU A 74 -1.10 7.32 -8.73
CA LEU A 74 0.16 6.61 -8.59
C LEU A 74 0.42 6.23 -7.12
N LEU A 75 0.12 7.16 -6.21
CA LEU A 75 0.21 6.90 -4.77
C LEU A 75 -0.79 5.83 -4.34
N ASP A 76 -2.03 5.90 -4.84
CA ASP A 76 -3.07 4.91 -4.58
C ASP A 76 -2.69 3.52 -5.11
N ALA A 77 -2.09 3.41 -6.29
CA ALA A 77 -1.57 2.14 -6.80
C ALA A 77 -0.55 1.48 -5.84
N CYS A 78 0.27 2.29 -5.17
CA CYS A 78 1.16 1.77 -4.14
C CYS A 78 0.39 1.27 -2.91
N PHE A 79 -0.70 1.93 -2.51
CA PHE A 79 -1.55 1.46 -1.41
C PHE A 79 -2.29 0.17 -1.78
N GLN A 80 -2.79 0.06 -3.02
CA GLN A 80 -3.42 -1.15 -3.55
C GLN A 80 -2.50 -2.39 -3.40
N SER A 81 -1.18 -2.21 -3.50
CA SER A 81 -0.21 -3.32 -3.38
C SER A 81 -0.22 -4.04 -2.02
N VAL A 82 -0.68 -3.38 -0.94
CA VAL A 82 -0.81 -4.00 0.39
C VAL A 82 -1.75 -5.21 0.33
N ALA A 83 -2.80 -5.15 -0.49
CA ALA A 83 -3.74 -6.26 -0.64
C ALA A 83 -3.10 -7.51 -1.23
N ALA A 84 -1.98 -7.40 -1.97
CA ALA A 84 -1.28 -8.54 -2.53
C ALA A 84 -0.42 -9.30 -1.50
N HIS A 85 -0.27 -8.75 -0.28
CA HIS A 85 0.45 -9.44 0.78
C HIS A 85 -0.26 -10.74 1.17
N PRO A 86 0.43 -11.88 1.27
CA PRO A 86 -0.20 -13.19 1.51
C PRO A 86 -0.96 -13.27 2.81
N GLY A 87 -0.40 -12.69 3.88
CA GLY A 87 -1.08 -12.58 5.16
C GLY A 87 -2.40 -11.81 5.03
N VAL A 88 -2.44 -10.75 4.21
CA VAL A 88 -3.66 -9.93 4.00
C VAL A 88 -4.69 -10.67 3.16
N GLN A 89 -4.23 -11.49 2.21
CA GLN A 89 -5.09 -12.39 1.44
C GLN A 89 -5.71 -13.47 2.32
N ASN A 90 -4.93 -14.00 3.27
CA ASN A 90 -5.32 -15.13 4.13
C ASN A 90 -6.01 -14.72 5.43
N SER A 91 -5.89 -13.46 5.88
CA SER A 91 -6.36 -13.00 7.19
C SER A 91 -7.87 -13.09 7.38
N GLY A 92 -8.63 -13.48 6.36
CA GLY A 92 -10.08 -13.66 6.46
C GLY A 92 -10.80 -12.36 6.83
N THR A 93 -10.09 -11.22 6.83
CA THR A 93 -10.64 -9.88 6.98
C THR A 93 -11.52 -9.65 5.76
N GLY A 94 -12.76 -10.13 5.83
CA GLY A 94 -13.85 -9.87 4.89
C GLY A 94 -14.32 -8.43 4.94
N GLY A 95 -13.59 -7.55 5.64
CA GLY A 95 -13.84 -6.12 5.72
C GLY A 95 -13.14 -5.35 4.60
N LEU A 96 -13.72 -4.19 4.30
CA LEU A 96 -13.12 -3.14 3.49
C LEU A 96 -11.69 -2.83 3.97
N LEU A 97 -10.72 -2.82 3.05
CA LEU A 97 -9.35 -2.41 3.33
C LEU A 97 -9.14 -1.01 2.73
N LEU A 98 -9.42 0.03 3.50
CA LEU A 98 -9.28 1.43 3.06
C LEU A 98 -8.06 2.08 3.71
N PRO A 99 -7.36 2.99 3.01
CA PRO A 99 -6.36 3.85 3.67
C PRO A 99 -7.02 4.70 4.75
N LEU A 100 -6.55 4.57 6.00
CA LEU A 100 -7.03 5.33 7.15
C LEU A 100 -6.14 6.54 7.45
N GLY A 101 -4.85 6.45 7.11
CA GLY A 101 -3.88 7.51 7.30
C GLY A 101 -2.45 7.03 7.06
N VAL A 102 -1.52 7.98 7.02
CA VAL A 102 -0.09 7.72 6.94
C VAL A 102 0.62 8.51 8.04
N ARG A 103 1.59 7.90 8.71
CA ARG A 103 2.37 8.59 9.76
C ARG A 103 3.35 9.59 9.15
N SER A 104 3.98 9.26 8.02
CA SER A 104 4.90 10.16 7.33
C SER A 104 4.89 9.92 5.83
N LEU A 105 4.99 11.01 5.07
CA LEU A 105 5.20 11.01 3.63
C LEU A 105 6.40 11.92 3.32
N ARG A 106 7.46 11.37 2.72
CA ARG A 106 8.69 12.11 2.41
C ARG A 106 9.08 11.93 0.95
N SER A 107 9.27 13.03 0.25
CA SER A 107 9.75 13.05 -1.14
C SER A 107 11.25 13.30 -1.18
N PHE A 108 11.93 12.56 -2.04
CA PHE A 108 13.38 12.65 -2.29
C PHE A 108 13.70 13.02 -3.73
N GLY A 109 12.72 12.92 -4.63
CA GLY A 109 12.90 13.17 -6.05
C GLY A 109 11.59 13.21 -6.83
N PRO A 110 11.66 13.49 -8.15
CA PRO A 110 10.47 13.62 -8.98
C PRO A 110 9.83 12.24 -9.23
N THR A 111 8.56 12.08 -8.87
CA THR A 111 7.85 10.78 -8.98
C THR A 111 7.39 10.46 -10.41
N ASN A 112 7.75 11.27 -11.41
CA ASN A 112 7.50 10.96 -12.83
C ASN A 112 8.38 9.83 -13.36
N LYS A 113 9.47 9.52 -12.67
CA LYS A 113 10.35 8.38 -12.92
C LYS A 113 9.93 7.12 -12.18
N ALA A 114 8.87 7.17 -11.38
CA ALA A 114 8.43 6.03 -10.58
C ALA A 114 8.02 4.85 -11.46
N ARG A 115 8.42 3.65 -11.04
CA ARG A 115 8.27 2.39 -11.75
C ARG A 115 7.84 1.26 -10.84
N PHE A 116 8.31 1.31 -9.59
CA PHE A 116 8.00 0.30 -8.62
C PHE A 116 7.53 0.90 -7.30
N CYS A 117 6.77 0.11 -6.55
CA CYS A 117 6.53 0.33 -5.14
C CYS A 117 6.92 -0.93 -4.35
N LEU A 118 7.87 -0.81 -3.43
CA LEU A 118 8.23 -1.88 -2.50
C LEU A 118 7.46 -1.67 -1.20
N THR A 119 6.55 -2.59 -0.93
CA THR A 119 5.68 -2.56 0.24
C THR A 119 6.14 -3.60 1.25
N ARG A 120 6.30 -3.18 2.51
CA ARG A 120 6.59 -4.05 3.64
C ARG A 120 5.45 -3.92 4.64
N VAL A 121 4.74 -5.02 4.88
CA VAL A 121 3.76 -5.08 5.97
C VAL A 121 4.52 -5.15 7.30
N VAL A 122 4.25 -4.19 8.18
CA VAL A 122 4.86 -4.05 9.51
C VAL A 122 4.02 -4.78 10.55
N SER A 123 2.69 -4.71 10.43
CA SER A 123 1.78 -5.45 11.29
C SER A 123 0.50 -5.81 10.53
N LEU A 124 -0.10 -6.93 10.93
CA LEU A 124 -1.37 -7.43 10.44
C LEU A 124 -2.10 -8.05 11.63
N ASP A 125 -3.26 -7.52 11.98
CA ASP A 125 -4.09 -8.01 13.07
C ASP A 125 -5.58 -7.86 12.74
N GLY A 126 -6.46 -8.20 13.70
CA GLY A 126 -7.91 -8.12 13.51
C GLY A 126 -8.46 -6.70 13.29
N SER A 127 -7.67 -5.66 13.56
CA SER A 127 -8.05 -4.25 13.40
C SER A 127 -7.62 -3.67 12.05
N GLY A 128 -6.58 -4.22 11.42
CA GLY A 128 -6.11 -3.76 10.12
C GLY A 128 -4.68 -4.16 9.78
N VAL A 129 -4.10 -3.38 8.86
CA VAL A 129 -2.74 -3.57 8.33
C VAL A 129 -1.96 -2.27 8.49
N THR A 130 -0.74 -2.37 9.02
CA THR A 130 0.23 -1.27 8.94
C THR A 130 1.33 -1.64 7.96
N ALA A 131 1.67 -0.74 7.04
CA ALA A 131 2.72 -0.97 6.04
C ALA A 131 3.63 0.25 5.85
N ASP A 132 4.89 -0.02 5.50
CA ASP A 132 5.82 0.97 4.94
C ASP A 132 5.96 0.73 3.44
N ILE A 133 6.05 1.81 2.67
CA ILE A 133 6.18 1.76 1.21
C ILE A 133 7.32 2.63 0.74
N ARG A 134 8.07 2.15 -0.25
CA ARG A 134 9.07 2.91 -1.00
C ARG A 134 8.70 2.94 -2.47
N MET A 135 8.50 4.13 -3.02
CA MET A 135 8.34 4.34 -4.46
C MET A 135 9.73 4.48 -5.10
N LEU A 136 10.01 3.66 -6.10
CA LEU A 136 11.33 3.51 -6.71
C LEU A 136 11.29 3.86 -8.21
N ASP A 137 12.41 4.34 -8.74
CA ASP A 137 12.64 4.40 -10.19
C ASP A 137 13.19 3.06 -10.75
N ASP A 138 13.54 3.07 -12.04
CA ASP A 138 14.12 1.92 -12.75
C ASP A 138 15.47 1.46 -12.18
N ASP A 139 16.21 2.36 -11.52
CA ASP A 139 17.53 2.08 -10.91
C ASP A 139 17.41 1.66 -9.43
N GLY A 140 16.19 1.61 -8.88
CA GLY A 140 15.92 1.27 -7.48
C GLY A 140 16.11 2.44 -6.51
N ALA A 141 16.33 3.68 -7.00
CA ALA A 141 16.45 4.85 -6.13
C ALA A 141 15.08 5.21 -5.53
N VAL A 142 15.07 5.50 -4.23
CA VAL A 142 13.83 5.90 -3.53
C VAL A 142 13.46 7.33 -3.90
N LEU A 143 12.30 7.50 -4.54
CA LEU A 143 11.72 8.81 -4.91
C LEU A 143 10.76 9.33 -3.84
N LEU A 144 10.02 8.42 -3.18
CA LEU A 144 9.05 8.73 -2.13
C LEU A 144 9.06 7.62 -1.07
N ALA A 145 9.03 8.00 0.19
CA ALA A 145 8.80 7.09 1.32
C ALA A 145 7.44 7.38 1.95
N VAL A 146 6.66 6.33 2.16
CA VAL A 146 5.47 6.32 3.00
C VAL A 146 5.79 5.45 4.21
N ASP A 147 5.71 6.03 5.40
CA ASP A 147 5.96 5.32 6.64
C ASP A 147 4.67 5.22 7.45
N GLY A 148 4.34 4.02 7.93
CA GLY A 148 3.15 3.75 8.74
C GLY A 148 1.83 4.07 8.03
N LEU A 149 1.64 3.56 6.82
CA LEU A 149 0.33 3.51 6.19
C LEU A 149 -0.56 2.57 7.00
N SER A 150 -1.65 3.11 7.55
CA SER A 150 -2.68 2.32 8.21
C SER A 150 -3.81 2.03 7.22
N MET A 151 -4.19 0.76 7.11
CA MET A 151 -5.31 0.31 6.31
C MET A 151 -6.28 -0.54 7.14
N GLY A 152 -7.58 -0.33 6.95
CA GLY A 152 -8.60 -1.07 7.69
C GLY A 152 -10.01 -0.64 7.32
N THR A 153 -10.98 -1.02 8.15
CA THR A 153 -12.38 -0.64 7.97
C THR A 153 -12.65 0.72 8.61
N ALA A 154 -13.41 1.59 7.93
CA ALA A 154 -13.78 2.90 8.47
C ALA A 154 -14.60 2.81 9.78
N LEU A 155 -15.33 1.70 9.99
CA LEU A 155 -16.09 1.45 11.22
C LEU A 155 -15.20 1.10 12.44
N GLY A 156 -14.02 0.50 12.22
CA GLY A 156 -13.04 0.23 13.28
C GLY A 156 -12.08 1.38 13.58
N ALA A 157 -11.87 2.28 12.61
CA ALA A 157 -11.04 3.47 12.79
C ALA A 157 -11.63 4.44 13.83
N GLY A 158 -12.96 4.59 13.86
CA GLY A 158 -13.66 5.43 14.84
C GLY A 158 -13.66 4.88 16.26
N SER A 159 -13.72 3.55 16.44
CA SER A 159 -13.69 2.93 17.78
C SER A 159 -12.29 2.95 18.39
N ALA A 160 -11.24 2.72 17.60
CA ALA A 160 -9.86 2.75 18.09
C ALA A 160 -9.42 4.17 18.53
N GLU A 161 -9.83 5.20 17.78
CA GLU A 161 -9.57 6.60 18.16
C GLU A 161 -10.38 7.01 19.38
N ALA A 162 -11.66 6.60 19.47
CA ALA A 162 -12.50 6.84 20.63
C ALA A 162 -11.94 6.16 21.90
N ASP A 163 -11.49 4.90 21.80
CA ASP A 163 -10.90 4.15 22.91
C ASP A 163 -9.57 4.77 23.36
N ARG A 164 -8.77 5.29 22.42
CA ARG A 164 -7.52 5.99 22.74
C ARG A 164 -7.79 7.30 23.49
N VAL A 165 -8.73 8.12 23.01
CA VAL A 165 -9.12 9.38 23.67
C VAL A 165 -9.76 9.13 25.03
N LEU A 166 -10.51 8.03 25.20
CA LEU A 166 -11.08 7.63 26.48
C LEU A 166 -10.00 7.22 27.48
N ASN A 167 -9.00 6.42 27.05
CA ASN A 167 -7.89 6.00 27.89
C ASN A 167 -6.98 7.18 28.30
N GLU A 168 -6.70 8.11 27.39
CA GLU A 168 -5.91 9.32 27.70
C GLU A 168 -6.62 10.23 28.74
N ARG A 169 -7.96 10.19 28.81
CA ARG A 169 -8.76 10.96 29.79
C ARG A 169 -8.97 10.27 31.13
N LEU A 170 -8.80 8.95 31.20
CA LEU A 170 -8.96 8.16 32.43
C LEU A 170 -7.66 8.02 33.23
N LEU A 171 -6.51 8.29 32.60
CA LEU A 171 -5.17 8.23 33.20
C LEU A 171 -4.57 9.62 33.48
N GLY A 172 -5.35 10.70 33.28
CA GLY A 172 -4.98 12.09 33.57
C GLY A 172 -5.57 12.62 34.87
#